data_AF-A0A2N5A7K9-F1
#
_entry.id   AF-A0A2N5A7K9-F1
#
_cell.length_a   1.000
_cell.length_b   1.000
_cell.length_c   1.000
_cell.angle_alpha   90.00
_cell.angle_beta   90.00
_cell.angle_gamma   90.00
#
_symmetry.space_group_name_H-M   'P 1'
#
loop_
_entity.id
_entity.type
_entity.pdbx_description
1 polymer ?
#
loop_
_entity_poly.entity_id
_entity_poly.type
_entity_poly.pdbx_seq_one_letter_code
_entity_poly.pdbx_strand_id
1 'polypeptide(L)'
;MSQSKFALPRNGFTFKQFFVAHDRCAMKVGTDGILLGAWAPIAGVKHVLDIGAGSGLLALMLAQRTDHDVQVDAVELDEEAAAQARENALASPWSSRIEVCQADIHQWQP
;
A
#
# COMPACT_ATOMS: atom_id res chain seq x y z
N MET A 1 12.44 -31.99 14.98
CA MET A 1 12.75 -31.30 13.71
C MET A 1 12.27 -29.86 13.86
N SER A 2 13.20 -28.91 14.01
CA SER A 2 12.88 -27.50 14.29
C SER A 2 12.35 -26.83 13.03
N GLN A 3 11.31 -26.02 13.20
CA GLN A 3 10.47 -25.43 12.15
C GLN A 3 11.28 -24.65 11.12
N SER A 4 10.83 -24.73 9.86
CA SER A 4 11.21 -23.88 8.73
C SER A 4 11.36 -22.42 9.18
N LYS A 5 12.59 -21.89 9.17
CA LYS A 5 12.84 -20.45 9.22
C LYS A 5 12.05 -19.82 8.07
N PHE A 6 11.03 -19.02 8.39
CA PHE A 6 10.27 -18.24 7.41
C PHE A 6 11.26 -17.53 6.47
N ALA A 7 11.36 -18.00 5.24
CA ALA A 7 12.15 -17.34 4.22
C ALA A 7 11.43 -16.02 3.91
N LEU A 8 12.00 -14.91 4.39
CA LEU A 8 11.45 -13.60 4.09
C LEU A 8 11.53 -13.37 2.58
N PRO A 9 10.44 -12.88 1.94
CA PRO A 9 10.49 -12.54 0.53
C PRO A 9 11.58 -11.49 0.30
N ARG A 10 12.33 -11.66 -0.80
CA ARG A 10 13.35 -10.69 -1.21
C ARG A 10 12.69 -9.48 -1.88
N ASN A 11 13.43 -8.37 -2.03
CA ASN A 11 13.02 -7.17 -2.77
C ASN A 11 11.83 -6.39 -2.19
N GLY A 12 11.68 -6.41 -0.86
CA GLY A 12 10.63 -5.66 -0.20
C GLY A 12 10.81 -5.52 1.30
N PHE A 13 9.73 -5.12 1.96
CA PHE A 13 9.67 -4.96 3.40
C PHE A 13 8.52 -5.79 3.98
N THR A 14 8.79 -6.54 5.06
CA THR A 14 7.79 -7.40 5.71
C THR A 14 7.26 -6.72 6.98
N PHE A 15 5.99 -6.35 6.97
CA PHE A 15 5.23 -6.01 8.17
C PHE A 15 4.68 -7.28 8.82
N LYS A 16 4.13 -7.16 10.03
CA LYS A 16 3.57 -8.31 10.76
C LYS A 16 2.41 -9.00 10.02
N GLN A 17 1.65 -8.26 9.21
CA GLN A 17 0.44 -8.75 8.57
C GLN A 17 0.49 -8.74 7.04
N PHE A 18 1.49 -8.09 6.44
CA PHE A 18 1.58 -7.96 4.99
C PHE A 18 3.03 -7.73 4.55
N PHE A 19 3.28 -7.95 3.26
CA PHE A 19 4.56 -7.70 2.61
C PHE A 19 4.38 -6.62 1.55
N VAL A 20 5.41 -5.81 1.34
CA VAL A 20 5.44 -4.76 0.32
C VAL A 20 6.65 -4.97 -0.57
N ALA A 21 6.45 -5.46 -1.79
CA ALA A 21 7.46 -5.43 -2.85
C ALA A 21 7.68 -3.98 -3.30
N HIS A 22 8.93 -3.60 -3.60
CA HIS A 22 9.28 -2.21 -3.94
C HIS A 22 10.46 -2.10 -4.93
N ASP A 23 10.67 -3.12 -5.76
CA ASP A 23 11.74 -3.19 -6.77
C ASP A 23 11.40 -2.51 -8.09
N ARG A 24 10.11 -2.26 -8.36
CA ARG A 24 9.60 -1.52 -9.52
C ARG A 24 9.08 -0.13 -9.15
N CYS A 25 9.49 0.37 -7.98
CA CYS A 25 9.11 1.70 -7.49
C CYS A 25 10.37 2.56 -7.39
N ALA A 26 10.28 3.85 -7.77
CA ALA A 26 11.40 4.78 -7.64
C ALA A 26 11.86 4.91 -6.18
N MET A 27 10.91 4.91 -5.24
CA MET A 27 11.17 4.97 -3.80
C MET A 27 10.90 3.62 -3.15
N LYS A 28 11.92 3.10 -2.44
CA LYS A 28 11.77 1.96 -1.55
C LYS A 28 11.03 2.38 -0.27
N VAL A 29 10.59 1.38 0.48
CA VAL A 29 10.01 1.57 1.82
C VAL A 29 11.04 2.29 2.70
N GLY A 30 10.69 3.51 3.10
CA GLY A 30 11.50 4.35 3.98
C GLY A 30 10.79 4.65 5.30
N THR A 31 11.55 5.12 6.29
CA THR A 31 11.03 5.47 7.61
C THR A 31 9.94 6.54 7.53
N ASP A 32 10.08 7.54 6.66
CA ASP A 32 9.12 8.63 6.54
C ASP A 32 7.72 8.14 6.14
N GLY A 33 7.65 7.21 5.18
CA GLY A 33 6.38 6.57 4.78
C GLY A 33 5.76 5.76 5.90
N ILE A 34 6.58 5.03 6.68
CA ILE A 34 6.10 4.28 7.85
C ILE A 34 5.58 5.23 8.93
N LEU A 35 6.29 6.32 9.21
CA LEU A 35 5.86 7.29 10.21
C LEU A 35 4.57 7.99 9.78
N LEU A 36 4.47 8.41 8.51
CA LEU A 36 3.26 9.03 7.98
C LEU A 36 2.06 8.07 8.06
N GLY A 37 2.23 6.84 7.57
CA GLY A 37 1.17 5.83 7.59
C GLY A 37 0.76 5.40 9.00
N ALA A 38 1.63 5.56 10.01
CA ALA A 38 1.29 5.32 11.41
C ALA A 38 0.65 6.54 12.09
N TRP A 39 1.03 7.76 11.71
CA TRP A 39 0.56 9.00 12.32
C TRP A 39 -0.75 9.52 11.71
N ALA A 40 -1.05 9.21 10.45
CA ALA A 40 -2.26 9.73 9.78
C ALA A 40 -3.53 9.55 10.64
N PRO A 41 -4.31 10.61 10.89
CA PRO A 41 -5.53 10.53 11.68
C PRO A 41 -6.62 9.83 10.87
N ILE A 42 -7.20 8.78 11.44
CA ILE A 42 -8.12 7.87 10.74
C ILE A 42 -9.44 7.62 11.47
N ALA A 43 -9.66 8.30 12.61
CA ALA A 43 -10.90 8.13 13.36
C ALA A 43 -12.08 8.72 12.56
N GLY A 44 -13.08 7.88 12.26
CA GLY A 44 -14.30 8.31 11.56
C GLY A 44 -14.13 8.61 10.08
N VAL A 45 -12.98 8.30 9.47
CA VAL A 45 -12.80 8.45 8.02
C VAL A 45 -13.72 7.49 7.27
N LYS A 46 -14.21 7.92 6.11
CA LYS A 46 -15.09 7.12 5.25
C LYS A 46 -14.47 6.75 3.92
N HIS A 47 -13.53 7.56 3.46
CA HIS A 47 -12.79 7.32 2.25
C HIS A 47 -11.36 7.84 2.41
N VAL A 48 -10.41 7.16 1.79
CA VAL A 48 -8.98 7.52 1.81
C VAL A 48 -8.50 7.67 0.37
N LEU A 49 -7.73 8.72 0.11
CA LEU A 49 -7.01 8.92 -1.15
C LEU A 49 -5.51 9.00 -0.85
N ASP A 50 -4.74 8.11 -1.45
CA ASP A 50 -3.28 8.05 -1.42
C ASP A 50 -2.72 8.56 -2.77
N ILE A 51 -2.04 9.70 -2.75
CA ILE A 51 -1.53 10.39 -3.95
C ILE A 51 -0.04 10.14 -4.07
N GLY A 52 0.40 9.59 -5.21
CA GLY A 52 1.78 9.13 -5.37
C GLY A 52 2.00 7.83 -4.60
N ALA A 53 1.13 6.85 -4.84
CA ALA A 53 1.05 5.63 -4.05
C ALA A 53 2.36 4.81 -4.06
N GLY A 54 3.21 4.95 -5.08
CA GLY A 54 4.45 4.21 -5.23
C GLY A 54 4.22 2.70 -5.13
N SER A 55 4.75 2.07 -4.08
CA SER A 55 4.55 0.64 -3.82
C SER A 55 3.20 0.29 -3.18
N GLY A 56 2.33 1.27 -2.92
CA GLY A 56 1.08 1.11 -2.16
C GLY A 56 1.28 0.97 -0.65
N LEU A 57 2.41 1.42 -0.11
CA LEU A 57 2.73 1.29 1.32
C LEU A 57 1.67 1.95 2.20
N LEU A 58 1.34 3.22 1.92
CA LEU A 58 0.37 3.96 2.72
C LEU A 58 -1.03 3.40 2.55
N ALA A 59 -1.43 3.08 1.32
CA ALA A 59 -2.70 2.41 1.05
C ALA A 59 -2.90 1.14 1.91
N LEU A 60 -1.90 0.26 1.99
CA LEU A 60 -1.93 -0.95 2.83
C LEU A 60 -2.00 -0.63 4.32
N MET A 61 -1.17 0.33 4.78
CA MET A 61 -1.17 0.74 6.19
C MET A 61 -2.51 1.34 6.60
N LEU A 62 -3.14 2.15 5.74
CA LEU A 62 -4.41 2.78 6.02
C LEU A 62 -5.56 1.76 5.95
N ALA A 63 -5.54 0.81 5.01
CA ALA A 63 -6.49 -0.29 4.97
C ALA A 63 -6.41 -1.17 6.24
N GLN A 64 -5.21 -1.43 6.76
CA GLN A 64 -5.01 -2.14 8.03
C GLN A 64 -5.63 -1.39 9.22
N ARG A 65 -5.46 -0.07 9.26
CA ARG A 65 -5.80 0.75 10.43
C ARG A 65 -7.27 1.21 10.45
N THR A 66 -7.96 1.17 9.32
CA THR A 66 -9.35 1.64 9.16
C THR A 66 -10.38 0.51 9.15
N ASP A 67 -11.64 0.87 9.42
CA ASP A 67 -12.77 -0.06 9.40
C ASP A 67 -13.01 -0.66 8.01
N HIS A 68 -13.65 -1.83 7.97
CA HIS A 68 -13.90 -2.60 6.75
C HIS A 68 -14.73 -1.88 5.67
N ASP A 69 -15.53 -0.87 6.05
CA ASP A 69 -16.33 -0.05 5.13
C ASP A 69 -15.54 1.07 4.46
N VAL A 70 -14.32 1.34 4.92
CA VAL A 70 -13.45 2.39 4.36
C VAL A 70 -12.73 1.87 3.12
N GLN A 71 -12.99 2.52 1.99
CA GLN A 71 -12.27 2.32 0.73
C GLN A 71 -10.98 3.15 0.70
N VAL A 72 -10.01 2.67 -0.07
CA VAL A 72 -8.72 3.33 -0.28
C VAL A 72 -8.45 3.41 -1.77
N ASP A 73 -8.49 4.63 -2.30
CA ASP A 73 -8.03 4.93 -3.65
C ASP A 73 -6.54 5.28 -3.61
N ALA A 74 -5.76 4.65 -4.46
CA ALA A 74 -4.34 4.87 -4.60
C ALA A 74 -4.02 5.29 -6.04
N VAL A 75 -3.55 6.53 -6.21
CA VAL A 75 -3.24 7.10 -7.52
C VAL A 75 -1.72 7.14 -7.69
N GLU A 76 -1.24 6.52 -8.77
CA GLU A 76 0.17 6.52 -9.13
C GLU A 76 0.32 6.87 -10.62
N LEU A 77 1.28 7.74 -10.93
CA LEU A 77 1.52 8.21 -12.29
C LEU A 77 2.32 7.16 -13.08
N ASP A 78 3.32 6.57 -12.43
CA ASP A 78 4.22 5.59 -13.03
C ASP A 78 3.56 4.21 -13.19
N GLU A 79 3.64 3.64 -14.40
CA GLU A 79 2.96 2.38 -14.72
C GLU A 79 3.52 1.19 -13.94
N GLU A 80 4.84 1.09 -13.79
CA GLU A 80 5.48 -0.04 -13.12
C GLU A 80 5.24 0.00 -11.60
N ALA A 81 5.29 1.20 -11.01
CA ALA A 81 4.94 1.42 -9.61
C ALA A 81 3.45 1.11 -9.37
N ALA A 82 2.54 1.61 -10.21
CA ALA A 82 1.12 1.29 -10.11
C ALA A 82 0.85 -0.21 -10.21
N ALA A 83 1.52 -0.93 -11.13
CA ALA A 83 1.43 -2.37 -11.24
C ALA A 83 1.92 -3.09 -9.97
N GLN A 84 3.04 -2.63 -9.37
CA GLN A 84 3.53 -3.18 -8.12
C GLN A 84 2.62 -2.88 -6.92
N ALA A 85 2.04 -1.69 -6.84
CA ALA A 85 1.02 -1.38 -5.83
C ALA A 85 -0.21 -2.29 -5.97
N ARG A 86 -0.68 -2.56 -7.20
CA ARG A 86 -1.77 -3.52 -7.45
C ARG A 86 -1.44 -4.91 -6.95
N GLU A 87 -0.26 -5.42 -7.28
CA GLU A 87 0.18 -6.75 -6.83
C GLU A 87 0.28 -6.83 -5.30
N ASN A 88 0.83 -5.79 -4.65
CA ASN A 88 0.91 -5.70 -3.20
C ASN A 88 -0.50 -5.66 -2.56
N ALA A 89 -1.42 -4.88 -3.12
CA ALA A 89 -2.81 -4.80 -2.66
C ALA A 89 -3.52 -6.16 -2.80
N LEU A 90 -3.39 -6.82 -3.96
CA LEU A 90 -3.97 -8.14 -4.23
C LEU A 90 -3.41 -9.23 -3.32
N ALA A 91 -2.13 -9.17 -2.97
CA ALA A 91 -1.49 -10.10 -2.05
C ALA A 91 -1.82 -9.85 -0.57
N SER A 92 -2.47 -8.73 -0.26
CA SER A 92 -2.83 -8.35 1.12
C SER A 92 -4.21 -8.88 1.54
N PRO A 93 -4.50 -8.90 2.85
CA PRO A 93 -5.86 -9.19 3.35
C PRO A 93 -6.93 -8.18 2.95
N TRP A 94 -6.56 -7.05 2.31
CA TRP A 94 -7.46 -5.92 2.03
C TRP A 94 -7.64 -5.66 0.54
N SER A 95 -7.42 -6.67 -0.31
CA SER A 95 -7.50 -6.56 -1.77
C SER A 95 -8.84 -6.02 -2.29
N SER A 96 -9.95 -6.27 -1.59
CA SER A 96 -11.28 -5.77 -1.95
C SER A 96 -11.54 -4.31 -1.52
N ARG A 97 -10.58 -3.67 -0.85
CA ARG A 97 -10.72 -2.31 -0.28
C ARG A 97 -9.73 -1.30 -0.86
N ILE A 98 -8.78 -1.77 -1.67
CA ILE A 98 -7.71 -0.94 -2.21
C ILE A 98 -7.85 -0.96 -3.73
N GLU A 99 -8.19 0.19 -4.29
CA GLU A 99 -8.21 0.41 -5.74
C GLU A 99 -6.96 1.21 -6.13
N VAL A 100 -6.21 0.69 -7.11
CA VAL A 100 -4.98 1.35 -7.58
C VAL A 100 -5.16 1.79 -9.02
N CYS A 101 -5.16 3.10 -9.22
CA CYS A 101 -5.35 3.78 -10.49
C CYS A 101 -4.00 4.28 -11.02
N GLN A 102 -3.66 3.87 -12.24
CA GLN A 102 -2.54 4.47 -12.97
C GLN A 102 -3.09 5.71 -13.65
N ALA A 103 -2.79 6.89 -13.10
CA ALA A 103 -3.37 8.13 -13.56
C ALA A 103 -2.52 9.34 -13.14
N ASP A 104 -2.63 10.41 -13.91
CA ASP A 104 -2.26 11.74 -13.45
C ASP A 104 -3.30 12.21 -12.42
N ILE A 105 -2.85 12.52 -11.20
CA ILE A 105 -3.73 13.01 -10.13
C ILE A 105 -4.46 14.30 -10.52
N HIS A 106 -3.90 15.11 -11.43
CA HIS A 106 -4.58 16.31 -11.93
C HIS A 106 -5.80 16.00 -12.81
N GLN A 107 -5.93 14.76 -13.29
CA GLN A 107 -7.02 14.31 -14.17
C GLN A 107 -7.89 13.21 -13.54
N TRP A 108 -7.41 12.59 -12.46
CA TRP A 108 -8.11 11.52 -11.76
C TRP A 108 -9.44 11.99 -11.16
N GLN A 109 -10.42 11.09 -11.17
CA GLN A 109 -11.74 11.29 -10.57
C GLN A 109 -12.16 10.02 -9.83
N PRO A 110 -12.76 10.15 -8.63
CA PRO A 110 -13.33 9.05 -7.87
C PRO A 110 -14.66 8.54 -8.45
#